data_AF-A0A661R5Z0-F1
#
_entry.id   AF-A0A661R5Z0-F1
#
_cell.length_a   1.000
_cell.length_b   1.000
_cell.length_c   1.000
_cell.angle_alpha   90.00
_cell.angle_beta   90.00
_cell.angle_gamma   90.00
#
_symmetry.space_group_name_H-M   'P 1'
#
loop_
_entity.id
_entity.type
_entity.pdbx_description
1 polymer ?
#
loop_
_entity_poly.entity_id
_entity_poly.type
_entity_poly.pdbx_seq_one_letter_code
_entity_poly.pdbx_strand_id
1 'polypeptide(L)'
;RAMAFMISVVIVAVFWFFMTYTRTGMSIRAVSQDITGAQIVGIDIEKIVLLTISLSCALAAVAGGSLLFMYPSYPTVGLEPLYLAWFVVILSGLGNILGAVAGAFMVALLKAITVEYIGTGWDFVVPSALIMLILIFKPSGIFGSDVRGALDK
;
A
#
# COMPACT_ATOMS: atom_id res chain seq x y z
N ARG A 1 21.50 0.79 2.84
CA ARG A 1 20.38 -0.15 2.50
C ARG A 1 19.80 -0.85 3.73
N ALA A 2 20.61 -1.46 4.62
CA ALA A 2 20.10 -2.12 5.84
C ALA A 2 19.32 -1.20 6.79
N MET A 3 19.76 0.05 6.97
CA MET A 3 19.08 1.03 7.83
C MET A 3 17.67 1.37 7.31
N ALA A 4 17.51 1.61 6.00
CA ALA A 4 16.20 1.86 5.38
C ALA A 4 15.27 0.64 5.52
N PHE A 5 15.81 -0.58 5.40
CA PHE A 5 15.06 -1.81 5.62
C PHE A 5 14.58 -1.92 7.08
N MET A 6 15.44 -1.70 8.07
CA MET A 6 15.04 -1.71 9.48
C MET A 6 13.96 -0.67 9.78
N ILE A 7 14.10 0.54 9.25
CA ILE A 7 13.10 1.61 9.38
C ILE A 7 11.76 1.16 8.79
N SER A 8 11.75 0.58 7.58
CA SER A 8 10.51 0.09 6.96
C SER A 8 9.83 -1.01 7.78
N VAL A 9 10.60 -1.96 8.32
CA VAL A 9 10.05 -3.06 9.14
C VAL A 9 9.41 -2.52 10.41
N VAL A 10 10.09 -1.61 11.10
CA VAL A 10 9.58 -0.98 12.32
C VAL A 10 8.30 -0.19 12.02
N ILE A 11 8.27 0.61 10.96
CA ILE A 11 7.10 1.41 10.59
C ILE A 11 5.91 0.52 10.25
N VAL A 12 6.12 -0.52 9.44
CA VAL A 12 5.06 -1.46 9.06
C VAL A 12 4.51 -2.17 10.29
N ALA A 13 5.38 -2.61 11.21
CA ALA A 13 4.97 -3.26 12.45
C ALA A 13 4.17 -2.32 13.36
N VAL A 14 4.65 -1.08 13.55
CA VAL A 14 3.95 -0.05 14.35
C VAL A 14 2.61 0.30 13.72
N PHE A 15 2.56 0.48 12.40
CA PHE A 15 1.31 0.80 11.69
C PHE A 15 0.31 -0.35 11.76
N TRP A 16 0.77 -1.58 11.59
CA TRP A 16 -0.08 -2.78 11.73
C TRP A 16 -0.62 -2.92 13.16
N PHE A 17 0.22 -2.70 14.17
CA PHE A 17 -0.20 -2.71 15.57
C PHE A 17 -1.21 -1.58 15.88
N PHE A 18 -0.91 -0.36 15.41
CA PHE A 18 -1.80 0.80 15.53
C PHE A 18 -3.16 0.50 14.93
N MET A 19 -3.19 -0.02 13.70
CA MET A 19 -4.44 -0.41 13.06
C MET A 19 -5.16 -1.49 13.86
N THR A 20 -4.49 -2.57 14.24
CA THR A 20 -5.14 -3.76 14.83
C THR A 20 -5.67 -3.51 16.23
N TYR A 21 -4.87 -2.90 17.11
CA TYR A 21 -5.15 -2.86 18.55
C TYR A 21 -5.67 -1.53 19.08
N THR A 22 -5.57 -0.42 18.33
CA THR A 22 -6.02 0.88 18.85
C THR A 22 -7.48 1.17 18.52
N ARG A 23 -8.16 1.91 19.41
CA ARG A 23 -9.55 2.36 19.19
C ARG A 23 -9.67 3.23 17.94
N THR A 24 -8.69 4.10 17.71
CA THR A 24 -8.57 4.92 16.51
C THR A 24 -8.46 4.08 15.24
N GLY A 25 -7.65 3.01 15.26
CA GLY A 25 -7.52 2.09 14.14
C GLY A 25 -8.81 1.31 13.84
N MET A 26 -9.53 0.89 14.88
CA MET A 26 -10.85 0.28 14.73
C MET A 26 -11.87 1.24 14.11
N SER A 27 -11.88 2.51 14.54
CA SER A 27 -12.78 3.53 13.98
C SER A 27 -12.48 3.82 12.50
N ILE A 28 -11.20 3.89 12.11
CA ILE A 28 -10.80 4.04 10.70
C ILE A 28 -11.33 2.87 9.86
N ARG A 29 -11.18 1.62 10.35
CA ARG A 29 -11.73 0.45 9.67
C ARG A 29 -13.27 0.49 9.59
N ALA A 30 -13.95 0.91 10.64
CA ALA A 30 -15.41 1.02 10.63
C ALA A 30 -15.89 2.01 9.56
N VAL A 31 -15.28 3.20 9.48
CA VAL A 31 -15.61 4.20 8.46
C VAL A 31 -15.32 3.70 7.04
N SER A 32 -14.28 2.89 6.85
CA SER A 32 -13.96 2.29 5.54
C SER A 32 -14.97 1.25 5.05
N GLN A 33 -15.74 0.65 5.96
CA GLN A 33 -16.77 -0.33 5.64
C GLN A 33 -18.12 0.33 5.35
N ASP A 34 -18.55 1.23 6.25
CA ASP A 34 -19.78 1.99 6.10
C ASP A 34 -19.70 3.31 6.87
N ILE A 35 -19.65 4.41 6.12
CA ILE A 35 -19.60 5.78 6.65
C ILE A 35 -20.89 6.10 7.42
N THR A 36 -22.05 5.74 6.86
CA THR A 36 -23.37 5.95 7.47
C THR A 36 -23.53 5.14 8.75
N GLY A 37 -23.15 3.87 8.72
CA GLY A 37 -23.15 2.99 9.91
C GLY A 37 -22.24 3.52 11.02
N ALA A 38 -21.05 4.02 10.67
CA ALA A 38 -20.12 4.60 11.63
C ALA A 38 -20.68 5.85 12.33
N GLN A 39 -21.41 6.73 11.62
CA GLN A 39 -22.05 7.91 12.22
C GLN A 39 -23.08 7.56 13.28
N ILE A 40 -23.87 6.50 13.06
CA ILE A 40 -24.93 6.09 13.99
C ILE A 40 -24.34 5.64 15.34
N VAL A 41 -23.14 5.07 15.33
CA VAL A 41 -22.42 4.65 16.54
C VAL A 41 -21.67 5.82 17.22
N GLY A 42 -21.83 7.05 16.71
CA GLY A 42 -21.24 8.26 17.29
C GLY A 42 -19.78 8.49 16.89
N ILE A 43 -19.33 7.89 15.78
CA ILE A 43 -17.99 8.12 15.26
C ILE A 43 -17.95 9.45 14.48
N ASP A 44 -17.02 10.32 14.88
CA ASP A 44 -16.76 11.60 14.21
C ASP A 44 -15.93 11.38 12.93
N ILE A 45 -16.58 11.44 11.77
CA ILE A 45 -15.93 11.21 10.47
C ILE A 45 -14.92 12.29 10.14
N GLU A 46 -15.21 13.55 10.43
CA GLU A 46 -14.31 14.66 10.07
C GLU A 46 -12.95 14.47 10.74
N LYS A 47 -12.95 14.11 12.03
CA LYS A 47 -11.72 13.77 12.75
C LYS A 47 -11.01 12.57 12.15
N ILE A 48 -11.73 11.53 11.76
CA ILE A 48 -11.13 10.32 11.19
C ILE A 48 -10.52 10.57 9.82
N VAL A 49 -11.18 11.35 8.97
CA VAL A 49 -10.66 11.73 7.66
C VAL A 49 -9.38 12.55 7.82
N LEU A 50 -9.39 13.53 8.72
CA LEU A 50 -8.22 14.37 9.01
C LEU A 50 -7.06 13.53 9.59
N LEU A 51 -7.35 12.60 10.51
CA LEU A 51 -6.37 11.65 11.04
C LEU A 51 -5.80 10.72 9.96
N THR A 52 -6.64 10.23 9.05
CA THR A 52 -6.20 9.31 7.98
C THR A 52 -5.31 10.01 6.96
N ILE A 53 -5.66 11.25 6.58
CA ILE A 53 -4.84 12.08 5.67
C ILE A 53 -3.51 12.46 6.33
N SER A 54 -3.54 12.93 7.59
CA SER A 54 -2.31 13.28 8.29
C SER A 54 -1.38 12.07 8.48
N LEU A 55 -1.95 10.89 8.76
CA LEU A 55 -1.20 9.64 8.88
C LEU A 55 -0.58 9.20 7.53
N SER A 56 -1.31 9.34 6.42
CA SER A 56 -0.77 9.01 5.10
C SER A 56 0.37 9.96 4.70
N CYS A 57 0.22 11.27 4.96
CA CYS A 57 1.29 12.25 4.75
C CYS A 57 2.52 11.96 5.62
N ALA A 58 2.33 11.59 6.89
CA ALA A 58 3.43 11.23 7.77
C ALA A 58 4.19 10.00 7.26
N LEU A 59 3.48 8.95 6.86
CA LEU A 59 4.09 7.75 6.28
C LEU A 59 4.81 8.05 4.96
N ALA A 60 4.24 8.88 4.10
CA ALA A 60 4.85 9.31 2.85
C ALA A 60 6.14 10.12 3.09
N ALA A 61 6.15 11.01 4.08
CA ALA A 61 7.32 11.78 4.46
C ALA A 61 8.46 10.87 4.95
N VAL A 62 8.15 9.86 5.77
CA VAL A 62 9.17 8.92 6.25
C VAL A 62 9.67 8.02 5.11
N ALA A 63 8.78 7.55 4.23
CA ALA A 63 9.18 6.79 3.05
C ALA A 63 10.10 7.61 2.12
N GLY A 64 9.73 8.85 1.80
CA GLY A 64 10.54 9.75 1.00
C GLY A 64 11.88 10.08 1.65
N GLY A 65 11.89 10.41 2.95
CA GLY A 65 13.11 10.66 3.72
C GLY A 65 14.06 9.45 3.74
N SER A 66 13.52 8.23 3.81
CA SER A 66 14.32 7.00 3.75
C SER A 66 15.00 6.80 2.38
N LEU A 67 14.41 7.34 1.31
CA LEU A 67 14.86 7.20 -0.07
C LEU A 67 16.13 8.03 -0.36
N LEU A 68 16.28 9.18 0.31
CA LEU A 68 17.44 10.06 0.19
C LEU A 68 18.76 9.40 0.66
N PHE A 69 18.69 8.36 1.50
CA PHE A 69 19.88 7.59 1.88
C PHE A 69 20.35 6.63 0.79
N MET A 70 19.51 6.34 -0.21
CA MET A 70 19.80 5.40 -1.30
C MET A 70 20.02 6.10 -2.64
N TYR A 71 19.29 7.20 -2.90
CA TYR A 71 19.31 7.90 -4.18
C TYR A 71 19.65 9.38 -3.98
N PRO A 72 20.41 9.99 -4.91
CA PRO A 72 20.63 11.43 -4.89
C PRO A 72 19.32 12.18 -5.08
N SER A 73 19.22 13.38 -4.48
CA SER A 73 18.02 14.22 -4.58
C SER A 73 17.96 14.91 -5.94
N TYR A 74 16.99 14.53 -6.77
CA TYR A 74 16.64 15.22 -8.01
C TYR A 74 15.12 15.20 -8.20
N PRO A 75 14.53 16.15 -8.96
CA PRO A 75 13.07 16.36 -8.97
C PRO A 75 12.23 15.14 -9.36
N THR A 76 12.78 14.22 -10.15
CA THR A 76 12.07 13.04 -10.68
C THR A 76 12.32 11.76 -9.88
N VAL A 77 13.12 11.79 -8.81
CA VAL A 77 13.51 10.59 -8.03
C VAL A 77 12.31 9.85 -7.42
N GLY A 78 11.20 10.57 -7.17
CA GLY A 78 9.98 9.99 -6.60
C GLY A 78 9.10 9.23 -7.60
N LEU A 79 9.30 9.39 -8.91
CA LEU A 79 8.42 8.79 -9.93
C LEU A 79 8.51 7.27 -9.96
N GLU A 80 9.73 6.71 -9.97
CA GLU A 80 9.94 5.26 -10.00
C GLU A 80 9.35 4.55 -8.75
N PRO A 81 9.62 5.02 -7.50
CA PRO A 81 8.97 4.49 -6.31
C PRO A 81 7.45 4.63 -6.32
N LEU A 82 6.92 5.74 -6.88
CA LEU A 82 5.48 5.96 -7.00
C LEU A 82 4.83 4.89 -7.90
N TYR A 83 5.41 4.59 -9.06
CA TYR A 83 4.91 3.54 -9.94
C TYR A 83 4.95 2.16 -9.27
N LEU A 84 6.06 1.83 -8.59
CA LEU A 84 6.16 0.57 -7.83
C LEU A 84 5.14 0.49 -6.69
N ALA A 85 4.88 1.57 -5.97
CA ALA A 85 3.88 1.60 -4.92
C ALA A 85 2.47 1.35 -5.48
N TRP A 86 2.13 1.96 -6.61
CA TRP A 86 0.88 1.70 -7.33
C TRP A 86 0.73 0.24 -7.72
N PHE A 87 1.80 -0.35 -8.24
CA PHE A 87 1.83 -1.77 -8.60
C PHE A 87 1.54 -2.69 -7.41
N VAL A 88 2.16 -2.41 -6.28
CA VAL A 88 1.98 -3.17 -5.03
C VAL A 88 0.56 -3.06 -4.49
N VAL A 89 0.01 -1.84 -4.45
CA VAL A 89 -1.34 -1.59 -3.90
C VAL A 89 -2.41 -2.30 -4.73
N ILE A 90 -2.31 -2.22 -6.05
CA ILE A 90 -3.24 -2.88 -6.97
C ILE A 90 -3.15 -4.40 -6.84
N LEU A 91 -1.93 -4.95 -6.84
CA LEU A 91 -1.72 -6.40 -6.75
C LEU A 91 -2.18 -6.97 -5.40
N SER A 92 -1.98 -6.24 -4.31
CA SER A 92 -2.39 -6.64 -2.96
C SER A 92 -3.90 -6.61 -2.77
N GLY A 93 -4.59 -5.62 -3.34
CA GLY A 93 -5.96 -5.27 -2.97
C GLY A 93 -6.00 -4.21 -1.86
N LEU A 94 -7.03 -3.36 -1.92
CA LEU A 94 -7.21 -2.20 -1.02
C LEU A 94 -7.59 -2.65 0.40
N GLY A 95 -7.00 -2.00 1.41
CA GLY A 95 -7.35 -2.20 2.83
C GLY A 95 -6.68 -3.38 3.53
N ASN A 96 -5.92 -4.23 2.83
CA ASN A 96 -5.19 -5.35 3.45
C ASN A 96 -3.70 -5.02 3.65
N ILE A 97 -3.32 -4.67 4.88
CA ILE A 97 -1.95 -4.30 5.24
C ILE A 97 -0.97 -5.47 5.04
N LEU A 98 -1.36 -6.68 5.45
CA LEU A 98 -0.51 -7.88 5.32
C LEU A 98 -0.35 -8.26 3.85
N GLY A 99 -1.42 -8.13 3.06
CA GLY A 99 -1.38 -8.28 1.61
C GLY A 99 -0.40 -7.31 0.95
N ALA A 100 -0.33 -6.06 1.43
CA ALA A 100 0.52 -5.04 0.84
C ALA A 100 2.01 -5.37 1.05
N VAL A 101 2.36 -5.92 2.21
CA VAL A 101 3.72 -6.39 2.49
C VAL A 101 4.08 -7.57 1.58
N ALA A 102 3.22 -8.58 1.48
CA ALA A 102 3.44 -9.72 0.59
C ALA A 102 3.53 -9.29 -0.89
N GLY A 103 2.67 -8.37 -1.32
CA GLY A 103 2.67 -7.79 -2.66
C GLY A 103 3.96 -7.00 -2.94
N ALA A 104 4.48 -6.24 -1.97
CA ALA A 104 5.75 -5.53 -2.10
C ALA A 104 6.92 -6.48 -2.36
N PHE A 105 6.97 -7.60 -1.62
CA PHE A 105 8.00 -8.62 -1.84
C PHE A 105 7.85 -9.31 -3.20
N MET A 106 6.63 -9.67 -3.61
CA MET A 106 6.39 -10.28 -4.94
C MET A 106 6.84 -9.35 -6.05
N VAL A 107 6.39 -8.08 -6.05
CA VAL A 107 6.76 -7.11 -7.08
C VAL A 107 8.26 -6.85 -7.09
N ALA A 108 8.90 -6.74 -5.93
CA ALA A 108 10.35 -6.54 -5.84
C ALA A 108 11.15 -7.73 -6.38
N LEU A 109 10.73 -8.97 -6.07
CA LEU A 109 11.36 -10.19 -6.61
C LEU A 109 11.19 -10.27 -8.13
N LEU A 110 9.99 -10.02 -8.64
CA LEU A 110 9.71 -10.00 -10.07
C LEU A 110 10.54 -8.95 -10.81
N LYS A 111 10.67 -7.76 -10.21
CA LYS A 111 11.54 -6.69 -10.71
C LYS A 111 12.99 -7.16 -10.80
N ALA A 112 13.53 -7.72 -9.71
CA ALA A 112 14.91 -8.21 -9.65
C ALA A 112 15.19 -9.29 -10.71
N ILE A 113 14.30 -10.26 -10.86
CA ILE A 113 14.41 -11.32 -11.88
C ILE A 113 14.33 -10.73 -13.29
N THR A 114 13.42 -9.81 -13.54
CA THR A 114 13.28 -9.16 -14.86
C THR A 114 14.58 -8.45 -15.26
N VAL A 115 15.15 -7.67 -14.34
CA VAL A 115 16.39 -6.92 -14.57
C VAL A 115 17.57 -7.87 -14.85
N GLU A 116 17.65 -8.98 -14.14
CA GLU A 116 18.75 -9.95 -14.28
C GLU A 116 18.67 -10.79 -15.56
N TYR A 117 17.47 -11.25 -15.96
CA TYR A 117 17.29 -12.20 -17.07
C TYR A 117 16.90 -11.57 -18.41
N ILE A 118 16.12 -10.48 -18.40
CA ILE A 118 15.55 -9.87 -19.63
C ILE A 118 16.30 -8.57 -19.97
N GLY A 119 16.82 -7.88 -18.94
CA GLY A 119 17.58 -6.65 -19.08
C GLY A 119 16.82 -5.42 -18.58
N THR A 120 17.58 -4.37 -18.24
CA THR A 120 17.10 -3.16 -17.56
C THR A 120 16.02 -2.37 -18.31
N GLY A 121 15.91 -2.52 -19.63
CA GLY A 121 14.87 -1.85 -20.42
C GLY A 121 13.44 -2.35 -20.15
N TRP A 122 13.30 -3.55 -19.57
CA TRP A 122 12.01 -4.20 -19.32
C TRP A 122 11.50 -4.04 -17.89
N ASP A 123 12.22 -3.28 -17.08
CA ASP A 123 12.01 -3.13 -15.64
C ASP A 123 10.60 -2.63 -15.27
N PHE A 124 9.99 -1.79 -16.13
CA PHE A 124 8.61 -1.32 -15.95
C PHE A 124 7.58 -2.12 -16.74
N VAL A 125 7.99 -2.75 -17.84
CA VAL A 125 7.07 -3.43 -18.78
C VAL A 125 6.59 -4.76 -18.19
N VAL A 126 7.50 -5.54 -17.60
CA VAL A 126 7.13 -6.87 -17.09
C VAL A 126 6.25 -6.79 -15.84
N PRO A 127 6.54 -5.96 -14.82
CA PRO A 127 5.65 -5.84 -13.66
C PRO A 127 4.27 -5.29 -14.04
N SER A 128 4.19 -4.32 -14.94
CA SER A 128 2.91 -3.75 -15.40
C SER A 128 2.10 -4.74 -16.22
N ALA A 129 2.74 -5.50 -17.13
CA ALA A 129 2.09 -6.57 -17.88
C ALA A 129 1.55 -7.67 -16.96
N LEU A 130 2.33 -8.08 -15.94
CA LEU A 130 1.90 -9.07 -14.97
C LEU A 130 0.69 -8.59 -14.18
N ILE A 131 0.68 -7.33 -13.74
CA ILE A 131 -0.46 -6.75 -13.01
C ILE A 131 -1.70 -6.69 -13.89
N MET A 132 -1.57 -6.25 -15.15
CA MET A 132 -2.69 -6.31 -16.10
C MET A 132 -3.24 -7.74 -16.23
N LEU A 133 -2.36 -8.73 -16.34
CA LEU A 133 -2.74 -10.13 -16.42
C LEU A 133 -3.44 -10.59 -15.14
N ILE A 134 -2.91 -10.28 -13.96
CA ILE A 134 -3.52 -10.64 -12.67
C ILE A 134 -4.89 -9.99 -12.51
N LEU A 135 -5.07 -8.72 -12.89
CA LEU A 135 -6.36 -8.03 -12.79
C LEU A 135 -7.43 -8.63 -13.71
N ILE A 136 -7.05 -9.19 -14.86
CA ILE A 136 -7.98 -9.92 -15.74
C ILE A 136 -8.54 -11.16 -15.02
N PHE A 137 -7.70 -11.88 -14.28
CA PHE A 137 -8.12 -13.11 -13.59
C PHE A 137 -8.68 -12.86 -12.17
N LYS A 138 -8.24 -11.79 -11.50
CA LYS A 138 -8.61 -11.46 -10.12
C LYS A 138 -8.63 -9.94 -9.91
N PRO A 139 -9.73 -9.26 -10.27
CA PRO A 139 -9.83 -7.80 -10.26
C PRO A 139 -9.75 -7.18 -8.86
N SER A 140 -10.05 -7.95 -7.82
CA SER A 140 -9.95 -7.52 -6.41
C SER A 140 -8.51 -7.53 -5.86
N GLY A 141 -7.52 -8.00 -6.64
CA GLY A 141 -6.15 -8.26 -6.18
C GLY A 141 -6.02 -9.61 -5.46
N ILE A 142 -4.79 -10.01 -5.14
CA ILE A 142 -4.48 -11.33 -4.57
C ILE A 142 -5.08 -11.48 -3.17
N PHE A 143 -5.09 -10.41 -2.37
CA PHE A 143 -5.52 -10.43 -0.97
C PHE A 143 -6.70 -9.49 -0.67
N GLY A 144 -7.41 -9.02 -1.70
CA GLY A 144 -8.64 -8.24 -1.53
C GLY A 144 -9.75 -9.09 -0.93
N SER A 145 -10.39 -8.59 0.13
CA SER A 145 -11.64 -9.14 0.62
C SER A 145 -12.75 -8.85 -0.39
N ASP A 146 -13.63 -9.83 -0.64
CA ASP A 146 -14.81 -9.62 -1.48
C ASP A 146 -15.55 -8.37 -1.03
N VAL A 147 -15.55 -7.35 -1.89
CA VAL A 147 -16.48 -6.24 -1.73
C VAL A 147 -17.84 -6.85 -1.97
N ARG A 148 -18.60 -7.08 -0.89
CA ARG A 148 -20.03 -7.40 -0.98
C ARG A 148 -20.67 -6.29 -1.81
N GLY A 149 -20.97 -6.60 -3.08
CA GLY A 149 -21.64 -5.67 -3.96
C GLY A 149 -22.98 -5.30 -3.35
N ALA A 150 -23.40 -4.06 -3.50
CA ALA A 150 -24.69 -3.54 -3.02
C ALA A 150 -25.93 -4.24 -3.62
N LEU A 151 -25.74 -5.31 -4.41
CA LEU A 151 -26.78 -6.16 -5.00
C LEU A 151 -26.88 -7.55 -4.36
N ASP A 152 -26.01 -7.89 -3.41
CA ASP A 152 -26.08 -9.15 -2.67
C ASP A 152 -27.05 -8.95 -1.49
N LYS A 153 -28.33 -9.25 -1.73
CA LYS A 153 -29.36 -9.36 -0.69
C LYS A 153 -29.25 -10.67 0.04
#